data_AF-A0A9P9I0K6-F1
#
_entry.id   AF-A0A9P9I0K6-F1
#
_cell.length_a   1.000
_cell.length_b   1.000
_cell.length_c   1.000
_cell.angle_alpha   90.00
_cell.angle_beta   90.00
_cell.angle_gamma   90.00
#
_symmetry.space_group_name_H-M   'P 1'
#
loop_
_entity.id
_entity.type
_entity.pdbx_description
1 polymer ?
#
loop_
_entity_poly.entity_id
_entity_poly.type
_entity_poly.pdbx_seq_one_letter_code
_entity_poly.pdbx_strand_id
1 'polypeptide(L)'
;MKETKTAKAGTDCPTLLHYLARVLMRSNERIILFVEELPHVEAAARVSVQTVLTSVSGVTNGLEHVKDEIKTLKQTKVVGTTDRFTLIMEPFVAQVTPQVQALQNMSSQVNQELRELLVYFGEQPDGAEGIKPEDFFGMVMSFSSALQKAALRCKPSHHQRQQLGPRCSWKKRKHQHLQP
;
A
#
# COMPACT_ATOMS: atom_id res chain seq x y z
N MET A 1 16.49 -8.59 -7.12
CA MET A 1 17.12 -8.16 -5.85
C MET A 1 18.35 -9.03 -5.59
N LYS A 2 19.52 -8.43 -5.29
CA LYS A 2 20.73 -9.17 -4.88
C LYS A 2 20.56 -9.64 -3.44
N GLU A 3 20.79 -10.92 -3.16
CA GLU A 3 20.65 -11.45 -1.80
C GLU A 3 21.83 -11.04 -0.89
N THR A 4 21.51 -10.55 0.30
CA THR A 4 22.49 -10.25 1.36
C THR A 4 22.69 -11.48 2.24
N LYS A 5 23.83 -12.16 2.06
CA LYS A 5 24.22 -13.34 2.83
C LYS A 5 24.58 -12.97 4.27
N THR A 6 24.28 -13.85 5.23
CA THR A 6 24.62 -13.62 6.65
C THR A 6 26.06 -14.03 6.97
N ALA A 7 26.69 -13.37 7.96
CA ALA A 7 28.04 -13.67 8.43
C ALA A 7 28.20 -15.09 9.04
N LYS A 8 27.09 -15.75 9.39
CA LYS A 8 27.01 -17.15 9.83
C LYS A 8 25.92 -17.89 9.04
N ALA A 9 26.05 -17.88 7.72
CA ALA A 9 25.12 -18.57 6.82
C ALA A 9 25.21 -20.09 6.99
N GLY A 10 24.38 -20.65 7.88
CA GLY A 10 24.05 -22.08 7.87
C GLY A 10 22.98 -22.38 6.81
N THR A 11 22.76 -23.66 6.49
CA THR A 11 21.73 -24.11 5.52
C THR A 11 20.35 -23.56 5.82
N ASP A 12 20.06 -23.33 7.12
CA ASP A 12 18.76 -22.90 7.62
C ASP A 12 18.62 -21.36 7.77
N CYS A 13 19.69 -20.59 7.50
CA CYS A 13 19.71 -19.11 7.60
C CYS A 13 20.65 -18.47 6.56
N PRO A 14 20.37 -18.64 5.26
CA PRO A 14 21.26 -18.17 4.20
C PRO A 14 21.28 -16.64 4.07
N THR A 15 20.18 -15.94 4.38
CA THR A 15 20.03 -14.49 4.16
C THR A 15 19.63 -13.74 5.43
N LEU A 16 19.85 -12.42 5.45
CA LEU A 16 19.47 -11.56 6.58
C LEU A 16 17.96 -11.65 6.87
N LEU A 17 17.13 -11.80 5.85
CA LEU A 17 15.67 -11.95 6.01
C LEU A 17 15.31 -13.23 6.79
N HIS A 18 16.04 -14.33 6.61
CA HIS A 18 15.86 -15.55 7.42
C HIS A 18 16.25 -15.32 8.87
N TYR A 19 17.34 -14.59 9.12
CA TYR A 19 17.71 -14.22 10.47
C TYR A 19 16.64 -13.35 11.14
N LEU A 20 16.13 -12.34 10.43
CA LEU A 20 15.03 -11.49 10.92
C LEU A 20 13.78 -12.33 11.23
N ALA A 21 13.36 -13.20 10.31
CA ALA A 21 12.23 -14.09 10.53
C ALA A 21 12.41 -14.98 11.78
N ARG A 22 13.62 -15.52 11.99
CA ARG A 22 13.94 -16.32 13.19
C ARG A 22 13.87 -15.51 14.48
N VAL A 23 14.29 -14.25 14.46
CA VAL A 23 14.19 -13.35 15.63
C VAL A 23 12.73 -13.02 15.93
N LEU A 24 11.94 -12.70 14.90
CA LEU A 24 10.51 -12.41 15.04
C LEU A 24 9.74 -13.61 15.57
N MET A 25 10.00 -14.82 15.07
CA MET A 25 9.39 -16.06 15.58
C MET A 25 9.64 -16.32 17.07
N ARG A 26 10.77 -15.85 17.62
CA ARG A 26 11.12 -16.02 19.05
C ARG A 26 10.56 -14.93 19.93
N SER A 27 10.26 -13.76 19.37
CA SER A 27 9.82 -12.58 20.11
C SER A 27 8.31 -12.38 19.97
N ASN A 28 7.83 -12.18 18.74
CA ASN A 28 6.41 -12.09 18.43
C ASN A 28 6.16 -12.56 16.99
N GLU A 29 5.59 -13.76 16.85
CA GLU A 29 5.31 -14.36 15.55
C GLU A 29 4.20 -13.64 14.76
N ARG A 30 3.31 -12.89 15.44
CA ARG A 30 2.21 -12.17 14.77
C ARG A 30 2.72 -11.10 13.80
N ILE A 31 3.89 -10.53 14.07
CA ILE A 31 4.52 -9.51 13.21
C ILE A 31 4.84 -10.09 11.82
N ILE A 32 5.05 -11.41 11.69
CA ILE A 32 5.28 -12.06 10.39
C ILE A 32 4.03 -11.98 9.50
N LEU A 33 2.86 -11.85 10.10
CA LEU A 33 1.56 -11.77 9.45
C LEU A 33 1.00 -10.33 9.44
N PHE A 34 1.84 -9.29 9.61
CA PHE A 34 1.40 -7.89 9.67
C PHE A 34 0.52 -7.47 8.47
N VAL A 35 0.69 -8.11 7.31
CA VAL A 35 -0.12 -7.82 6.12
C VAL A 35 -1.61 -8.15 6.30
N GLU A 36 -1.96 -9.03 7.25
CA GLU A 36 -3.35 -9.34 7.61
C GLU A 36 -4.06 -8.13 8.22
N GLU A 37 -3.31 -7.21 8.84
CA GLU A 37 -3.81 -5.92 9.36
C GLU A 37 -3.98 -4.87 8.26
N LEU A 38 -3.57 -5.18 7.03
CA LEU A 38 -3.55 -4.27 5.88
C LEU A 38 -4.35 -4.83 4.68
N PRO A 39 -5.66 -5.12 4.84
CA PRO A 39 -6.45 -5.89 3.87
C PRO A 39 -6.59 -5.21 2.49
N HIS A 40 -6.39 -3.90 2.41
CA HIS A 40 -6.55 -3.13 1.17
C HIS A 40 -5.26 -2.96 0.36
N VAL A 41 -4.09 -3.29 0.93
CA VAL A 41 -2.79 -3.01 0.29
C VAL A 41 -2.61 -3.80 -1.02
N GLU A 42 -3.09 -5.05 -1.10
CA GLU A 42 -3.03 -5.83 -2.34
C GLU A 42 -3.91 -5.23 -3.44
N ALA A 43 -5.09 -4.71 -3.08
CA ALA A 43 -5.94 -4.02 -4.04
C ALA A 43 -5.31 -2.70 -4.50
N ALA A 44 -4.77 -1.92 -3.56
CA ALA A 44 -4.11 -0.65 -3.85
C ALA A 44 -2.87 -0.82 -4.76
N ALA A 45 -2.11 -1.91 -4.61
CA ALA A 45 -0.98 -2.23 -5.48
C ALA A 45 -1.37 -2.51 -6.96
N ARG A 46 -2.66 -2.74 -7.24
CA ARG A 46 -3.17 -3.06 -8.59
C ARG A 46 -3.84 -1.87 -9.27
N VAL A 47 -4.04 -0.76 -8.57
CA VAL A 47 -4.76 0.40 -9.07
C VAL A 47 -3.75 1.52 -9.37
N SER A 48 -3.75 2.03 -10.60
CA SER A 48 -2.93 3.20 -10.90
C SER A 48 -3.60 4.48 -10.41
N VAL A 49 -2.95 5.17 -9.48
CA VAL A 49 -3.45 6.43 -8.93
C VAL A 49 -3.57 7.49 -10.02
N GLN A 50 -2.60 7.54 -10.94
CA GLN A 50 -2.61 8.51 -12.03
C GLN A 50 -3.83 8.33 -12.95
N THR A 51 -4.20 7.08 -13.26
CA THR A 51 -5.40 6.78 -14.05
C THR A 51 -6.65 7.27 -13.33
N VAL A 52 -6.79 7.01 -12.03
CA VAL A 52 -7.94 7.47 -11.23
C VAL A 52 -8.05 8.99 -11.24
N LEU A 53 -6.95 9.71 -10.96
CA LEU A 53 -6.93 11.18 -10.97
C LEU A 53 -7.28 11.74 -12.36
N THR A 54 -6.79 11.10 -13.43
CA THR A 54 -7.10 11.50 -14.80
C THR A 54 -8.58 11.30 -15.12
N SER A 55 -9.19 10.19 -14.68
CA SER A 55 -10.63 9.95 -14.83
C SER A 55 -11.47 10.98 -14.07
N VAL A 56 -11.11 11.32 -12.84
CA VAL A 56 -11.83 12.35 -12.06
C VAL A 56 -11.73 13.73 -12.73
N SER A 57 -10.54 14.09 -13.22
CA SER A 57 -10.34 15.32 -13.99
C SER A 57 -11.20 15.34 -15.26
N GLY A 58 -11.28 14.21 -15.99
CA GLY A 58 -12.13 14.08 -17.17
C GLY A 58 -13.61 14.32 -16.87
N VAL A 59 -14.14 13.74 -15.77
CA VAL A 59 -15.53 13.97 -15.34
C VAL A 59 -15.76 15.43 -14.95
N THR A 60 -14.81 16.02 -14.22
CA THR A 60 -14.89 17.42 -13.78
C THR A 60 -14.92 18.37 -14.97
N ASN A 61 -13.98 18.21 -15.92
CA ASN A 61 -13.91 19.02 -17.13
C ASN A 61 -15.15 18.83 -18.02
N GLY A 62 -15.63 17.59 -18.14
CA GLY A 62 -16.88 17.30 -18.87
C GLY A 62 -18.08 18.06 -18.31
N LEU A 63 -18.20 18.15 -16.98
CA LEU A 63 -19.26 18.93 -16.34
C LEU A 63 -19.11 20.44 -16.60
N GLU A 64 -17.89 20.98 -16.55
CA GLU A 64 -17.64 22.40 -16.87
C GLU A 64 -17.99 22.71 -18.33
N HIS A 65 -17.65 21.83 -19.28
CA HIS A 65 -18.06 22.00 -20.67
C HIS A 65 -19.58 22.05 -20.84
N VAL A 66 -20.34 21.21 -20.13
CA VAL A 66 -21.81 21.26 -20.17
C VAL A 66 -22.34 22.57 -19.60
N LYS A 67 -21.75 23.08 -18.50
CA LYS A 67 -22.11 24.39 -17.93
C LYS A 67 -21.85 25.53 -18.91
N ASP A 68 -20.70 25.53 -19.57
CA ASP A 68 -20.32 26.55 -20.56
C ASP A 68 -21.22 26.52 -21.79
N GLU A 69 -21.61 25.33 -22.25
CA GLU A 69 -22.53 25.16 -23.37
C GLU A 69 -23.93 25.72 -23.01
N ILE A 70 -24.46 25.38 -21.82
CA ILE A 70 -25.73 25.94 -21.34
C ILE A 70 -25.67 27.47 -21.30
N LYS A 71 -24.59 28.04 -20.77
CA LYS A 71 -24.39 29.49 -20.69
C LYS A 71 -24.36 30.12 -22.08
N THR A 72 -23.64 29.52 -23.01
CA THR A 72 -23.51 30.00 -24.40
C THR A 72 -24.86 29.99 -25.11
N LEU A 73 -25.60 28.87 -25.06
CA LEU A 73 -26.92 28.73 -25.69
C LEU A 73 -27.95 29.73 -25.13
N LYS A 74 -27.91 29.99 -23.82
CA LYS A 74 -28.76 31.02 -23.18
C LYS A 74 -28.45 32.43 -23.68
N GLN A 75 -27.19 32.73 -24.01
CA GLN A 75 -26.76 34.05 -24.45
C GLN A 75 -27.06 34.31 -25.93
N THR A 76 -26.84 33.32 -26.80
CA THR A 76 -27.03 33.49 -28.25
C THR A 76 -28.49 33.54 -28.66
N LYS A 77 -29.43 33.00 -27.88
CA LYS A 77 -30.87 32.88 -28.25
C LYS A 77 -31.10 32.17 -29.60
N VAL A 78 -30.09 31.51 -30.17
CA VAL A 78 -30.15 30.75 -31.43
C VAL A 78 -30.55 29.31 -31.13
N VAL A 79 -31.58 29.12 -30.30
CA VAL A 79 -32.08 27.78 -29.98
C VAL A 79 -33.23 27.52 -30.96
N GLY A 80 -33.04 26.54 -31.84
CA GLY A 80 -34.08 26.10 -32.77
C GLY A 80 -35.34 25.68 -32.02
N THR A 81 -36.51 25.83 -32.64
CA THR A 81 -37.82 25.58 -31.99
C THR A 81 -38.04 24.15 -31.48
N THR A 82 -37.16 23.21 -31.84
CA THR A 82 -37.19 21.80 -31.42
C THR A 82 -36.11 21.41 -30.42
N ASP A 83 -35.15 22.29 -30.12
CA ASP A 83 -34.02 21.98 -29.24
C ASP A 83 -34.45 22.04 -27.76
N ARG A 84 -34.12 20.98 -27.02
CA ARG A 84 -34.46 20.79 -25.60
C ARG A 84 -33.21 20.66 -24.73
N PHE A 85 -32.01 20.94 -25.25
CA PHE A 85 -30.75 20.73 -24.55
C PHE A 85 -30.73 21.46 -23.20
N THR A 86 -30.94 22.79 -23.19
CA THR A 86 -30.93 23.60 -21.97
C THR A 86 -31.97 23.13 -20.95
N LEU A 87 -33.17 22.76 -21.42
CA LEU A 87 -34.26 22.29 -20.57
C LEU A 87 -33.90 21.02 -19.80
N ILE A 88 -33.14 20.11 -20.40
CA ILE A 88 -32.75 18.83 -19.81
C ILE A 88 -31.42 18.94 -19.05
N MET A 89 -30.45 19.66 -19.59
CA MET A 89 -29.09 19.70 -19.04
C MET A 89 -28.97 20.60 -17.82
N GLU A 90 -29.79 21.64 -17.69
CA GLU A 90 -29.79 22.50 -16.51
C GLU A 90 -30.15 21.76 -15.20
N PRO A 91 -31.27 21.02 -15.11
CA PRO A 91 -31.56 20.23 -13.91
C PRO A 91 -30.54 19.09 -13.70
N PHE A 92 -30.03 18.48 -14.77
CA PHE A 92 -28.98 17.48 -14.69
C PHE A 92 -27.71 18.04 -14.02
N VAL A 93 -27.21 19.20 -14.49
CA VAL A 93 -26.03 19.86 -13.93
C VAL A 93 -26.25 20.19 -12.45
N ALA A 94 -27.42 20.73 -12.08
CA ALA A 94 -27.75 21.02 -10.69
C ALA A 94 -27.71 19.76 -9.80
N GLN A 95 -28.18 18.63 -10.32
CA GLN A 95 -28.20 17.35 -9.61
C GLN A 95 -26.80 16.75 -9.44
N VAL A 96 -25.96 16.76 -10.48
CA VAL A 96 -24.66 16.04 -10.46
C VAL A 96 -23.50 16.87 -9.93
N THR A 97 -23.61 18.21 -9.93
CA THR A 97 -22.54 19.10 -9.47
C THR A 97 -22.02 18.77 -8.06
N PRO A 98 -22.87 18.55 -7.04
CA PRO A 98 -22.40 18.21 -5.70
C PRO A 98 -21.61 16.89 -5.66
N GLN A 99 -22.01 15.90 -6.47
CA GLN A 99 -21.37 14.60 -6.53
C GLN A 99 -19.99 14.68 -7.20
N VAL A 100 -19.89 15.43 -8.30
CA VAL A 100 -18.61 15.67 -8.99
C VAL A 100 -17.65 16.46 -8.09
N GLN A 101 -18.15 17.47 -7.37
CA GLN A 101 -17.32 18.22 -6.40
C GLN A 101 -16.82 17.32 -5.26
N ALA A 102 -17.69 16.47 -4.70
CA ALA A 102 -17.29 15.52 -3.68
C ALA A 102 -16.21 14.55 -4.19
N LEU A 103 -16.37 14.03 -5.41
CA LEU A 103 -15.38 13.16 -6.05
C LEU A 103 -14.04 13.87 -6.25
N GLN A 104 -14.05 15.13 -6.70
CA GLN A 104 -12.84 15.94 -6.84
C GLN A 104 -12.13 16.12 -5.49
N ASN A 105 -12.87 16.47 -4.45
CA ASN A 105 -12.32 16.66 -3.10
C ASN A 105 -11.70 15.37 -2.55
N MET A 106 -12.41 14.24 -2.66
CA MET A 106 -11.90 12.93 -2.24
C MET A 106 -10.63 12.56 -3.00
N SER A 107 -10.59 12.80 -4.31
CA SER A 107 -9.41 12.49 -5.13
C SER A 107 -8.19 13.33 -4.73
N SER A 108 -8.41 14.61 -4.39
CA SER A 108 -7.35 15.49 -3.91
C SER A 108 -6.84 15.09 -2.53
N GLN A 109 -7.75 14.70 -1.63
CA GLN A 109 -7.40 14.23 -0.29
C GLN A 109 -6.57 12.94 -0.37
N VAL A 110 -7.03 11.93 -1.11
CA VAL A 110 -6.30 10.66 -1.27
C VAL A 110 -4.92 10.90 -1.88
N ASN A 111 -4.82 11.77 -2.90
CA ASN A 111 -3.52 12.09 -3.49
C ASN A 111 -2.55 12.72 -2.46
N GLN A 112 -3.05 13.59 -1.59
CA GLN A 112 -2.24 14.20 -0.53
C GLN A 112 -1.81 13.16 0.52
N GLU A 113 -2.74 12.34 1.00
CA GLU A 113 -2.45 11.28 1.99
C GLU A 113 -1.42 10.26 1.45
N LEU A 114 -1.50 9.92 0.16
CA LEU A 114 -0.52 9.04 -0.48
C LEU A 114 0.87 9.69 -0.57
N ARG A 115 0.95 11.00 -0.84
CA ARG A 115 2.23 11.73 -0.83
C ARG A 115 2.86 11.74 0.55
N GLU A 116 2.05 12.03 1.58
CA GLU A 116 2.48 12.01 2.97
C GLU A 116 2.94 10.62 3.42
N LEU A 117 2.24 9.56 2.98
CA LEU A 117 2.64 8.18 3.22
C LEU A 117 4.02 7.88 2.65
N LEU A 118 4.29 8.27 1.40
CA LEU A 118 5.60 8.04 0.77
C LEU A 118 6.70 8.80 1.53
N VAL A 119 6.46 10.07 1.87
CA VAL A 119 7.40 10.87 2.66
C VAL A 119 7.67 10.25 4.04
N TYR A 120 6.64 9.71 4.70
CA TYR A 120 6.78 9.03 5.99
C TYR A 120 7.74 7.83 5.92
N PHE A 121 7.72 7.09 4.81
CA PHE A 121 8.64 5.98 4.56
C PHE A 121 10.00 6.40 3.96
N GLY A 122 10.23 7.71 3.79
CA GLY A 122 11.48 8.26 3.26
C GLY A 122 11.59 8.20 1.73
N GLU A 123 10.50 7.90 1.04
CA GLU A 123 10.44 7.86 -0.42
C GLU A 123 10.16 9.24 -1.00
N GLN A 124 10.62 9.49 -2.23
CA GLN A 124 10.31 10.72 -2.96
C GLN A 124 9.00 10.53 -3.76
N PRO A 125 7.94 11.32 -3.49
CA PRO A 125 6.66 11.18 -4.20
C PRO A 125 6.64 11.85 -5.57
N ASP A 126 7.59 12.76 -5.85
CA ASP A 126 7.64 13.58 -7.06
C ASP A 126 8.92 13.36 -7.86
N GLY A 127 8.87 13.66 -9.16
CA GLY A 127 10.02 13.61 -10.07
C GLY A 127 10.12 12.31 -10.87
N ALA A 128 11.12 12.24 -11.76
CA ALA A 128 11.33 11.09 -12.65
C ALA A 128 11.73 9.81 -11.91
N GLU A 129 12.36 9.95 -10.75
CA GLU A 129 12.75 8.86 -9.85
C GLU A 129 11.73 8.66 -8.71
N GLY A 130 10.60 9.37 -8.74
CA GLY A 130 9.57 9.28 -7.71
C GLY A 130 8.89 7.91 -7.74
N ILE A 131 8.71 7.30 -6.58
CA ILE A 131 7.99 6.02 -6.47
C ILE A 131 6.49 6.27 -6.63
N LYS A 132 5.82 5.44 -7.42
CA LYS A 132 4.36 5.48 -7.52
C LYS A 132 3.75 4.79 -6.30
N PRO A 133 2.60 5.26 -5.78
CA PRO A 133 1.94 4.60 -4.66
C PRO A 133 1.66 3.11 -4.91
N GLU A 134 1.22 2.74 -6.11
CA GLU A 134 0.99 1.34 -6.48
C GLU A 134 2.26 0.47 -6.39
N ASP A 135 3.41 1.01 -6.78
CA ASP A 135 4.70 0.32 -6.72
C ASP A 135 5.17 0.16 -5.26
N PHE A 136 4.95 1.19 -4.43
CA PHE A 136 5.22 1.13 -3.00
C PHE A 136 4.39 0.03 -2.31
N PHE A 137 3.08 -0.03 -2.58
CA PHE A 137 2.22 -1.10 -2.04
C PHE A 137 2.66 -2.48 -2.56
N GLY A 138 3.08 -2.58 -3.83
CA GLY A 138 3.67 -3.80 -4.39
C GLY A 138 4.95 -4.24 -3.67
N MET A 139 5.79 -3.28 -3.25
CA MET A 139 6.98 -3.53 -2.45
C MET A 139 6.63 -4.09 -1.08
N VAL A 140 5.64 -3.52 -0.39
CA VAL A 140 5.15 -4.02 0.91
C VAL A 140 4.65 -5.46 0.81
N MET A 141 3.86 -5.78 -0.22
CA MET A 141 3.36 -7.14 -0.47
C MET A 141 4.50 -8.12 -0.76
N SER A 142 5.48 -7.70 -1.57
CA SER A 142 6.64 -8.51 -1.91
C SER A 142 7.50 -8.80 -0.68
N PHE A 143 7.72 -7.80 0.17
CA PHE A 143 8.43 -7.95 1.44
C PHE A 143 7.70 -8.93 2.37
N SER A 144 6.38 -8.77 2.53
CA SER A 144 5.56 -9.67 3.35
C SER A 144 5.67 -11.13 2.87
N SER A 145 5.50 -11.37 1.57
CA SER A 145 5.64 -12.72 1.00
C SER A 145 7.03 -13.32 1.25
N ALA A 146 8.08 -12.51 1.07
CA ALA A 146 9.45 -12.95 1.31
C ALA A 146 9.69 -13.28 2.79
N LEU A 147 9.17 -12.46 3.71
CA LEU A 147 9.29 -12.66 5.15
C LEU A 147 8.57 -13.94 5.60
N GLN A 148 7.34 -14.16 5.13
CA GLN A 148 6.57 -15.38 5.44
C GLN A 148 7.27 -16.63 4.91
N LYS A 149 7.78 -16.61 3.68
CA LYS A 149 8.57 -17.72 3.11
C LYS A 149 9.83 -18.02 3.92
N ALA A 150 10.54 -16.98 4.36
CA ALA A 150 11.73 -17.12 5.20
C ALA A 150 11.39 -17.71 6.58
N ALA A 151 10.25 -17.29 7.17
CA ALA A 151 9.76 -17.83 8.43
C ALA A 151 9.39 -19.32 8.32
N LEU A 152 8.72 -19.74 7.24
CA LEU A 152 8.38 -21.15 7.00
C LEU A 152 9.64 -22.03 6.95
N ARG A 153 10.73 -21.56 6.34
CA ARG A 153 12.03 -22.25 6.31
C ARG A 153 12.75 -22.28 7.65
N CYS A 154 12.44 -21.34 8.55
CA CYS A 154 12.99 -21.29 9.91
C CYS A 154 12.21 -22.15 10.91
N LYS A 155 11.01 -22.63 10.56
CA LYS A 155 10.30 -23.63 11.37
C LYS A 155 11.16 -24.90 11.38
N PRO A 156 11.56 -25.42 12.56
CA PRO A 156 12.37 -26.63 12.61
C PRO A 156 11.57 -27.78 11.98
N SER A 157 12.13 -28.42 10.95
CA SER A 157 11.61 -29.65 10.36
C SER A 157 11.34 -30.67 11.48
N HIS A 158 10.27 -31.47 11.38
CA HIS A 158 9.94 -32.48 12.40
C HIS A 158 11.13 -33.39 12.76
N HIS A 159 12.04 -33.65 11.82
CA HIS A 159 13.31 -34.38 12.05
C HIS A 159 14.32 -33.62 12.94
N GLN A 160 14.36 -32.29 12.90
CA GLN A 160 15.29 -31.47 13.68
C GLN A 160 14.76 -31.19 15.09
N ARG A 161 13.44 -31.24 15.30
CA ARG A 161 12.81 -31.28 16.63
C ARG A 161 13.13 -32.56 17.40
N GLN A 162 13.29 -33.70 16.72
CA GLN A 162 13.70 -34.95 17.38
C GLN A 162 15.20 -34.99 17.73
N GLN A 163 16.06 -34.29 16.97
CA GLN A 163 17.49 -34.18 17.28
C GLN A 163 17.82 -33.14 18.35
N LEU A 164 17.00 -32.10 18.50
CA LEU A 164 17.10 -31.14 19.59
C LEU A 164 16.32 -31.67 20.81
N GLY A 165 16.87 -32.68 21.49
CA GLY A 165 16.43 -33.11 22.82
C GLY A 165 16.37 -31.94 23.82
N PRO A 166 15.76 -32.13 25.01
CA PRO A 166 15.46 -31.05 25.95
C PRO A 166 16.73 -30.25 26.24
N ARG A 167 16.79 -29.02 25.73
CA ARG A 167 17.98 -28.16 25.79
C ARG A 167 18.44 -28.09 27.24
N CYS A 168 19.64 -28.63 27.48
CA CYS A 168 20.37 -28.59 28.74
C CYS A 168 20.23 -27.23 29.44
N SER A 169 19.94 -27.34 30.73
CA SER A 169 19.90 -26.29 31.74
C SER A 169 21.10 -25.34 31.67
N TRP A 170 20.89 -24.13 31.13
CA TRP A 170 21.82 -23.00 31.27
C TRP A 170 21.65 -22.24 32.59
N LYS A 171 20.80 -22.72 33.51
CA LYS A 171 20.63 -22.15 34.86
C LYS A 171 21.26 -23.06 35.91
N LYS A 172 22.60 -23.05 36.06
CA LYS A 172 23.33 -23.41 37.29
C LYS A 172 24.85 -23.39 37.06
N ARG A 173 25.44 -22.24 36.73
CA ARG A 173 26.89 -21.98 36.93
C ARG A 173 27.13 -20.49 37.19
N LYS A 174 26.60 -19.95 38.29
CA LYS A 174 27.04 -18.65 38.82
C LYS A 174 26.99 -18.53 40.36
N HIS A 175 26.91 -19.64 41.09
CA HIS A 175 26.96 -19.61 42.57
C HIS A 175 27.76 -20.79 43.15
N GLN A 176 29.03 -20.94 42.76
CA GLN A 176 29.91 -21.85 43.52
C GLN A 176 31.39 -21.45 43.57
N HIS A 177 31.69 -20.18 43.32
CA HIS A 177 32.99 -19.62 43.68
C HIS A 177 32.78 -18.22 44.27
N LEU A 178 32.38 -18.18 45.54
CA LEU A 178 32.72 -17.07 46.44
C LEU A 178 32.85 -17.63 47.87
N GLN A 179 34.11 -17.88 48.23
CA GLN A 179 34.73 -17.83 49.57
C GLN A 179 34.46 -18.93 50.63
N PRO A 180 35.39 -19.08 51.60
CA PRO A 180 36.69 -18.40 51.80
C PRO A 180 37.91 -19.19 51.30
#